data_AF-A0A7Y3GZT8-F1
#
_entry.id   AF-A0A7Y3GZT8-F1
#
_cell.length_a   1.000
_cell.length_b   1.000
_cell.length_c   1.000
_cell.angle_alpha   90.00
_cell.angle_beta   90.00
_cell.angle_gamma   90.00
#
_symmetry.space_group_name_H-M   'P 1'
#
loop_
_entity.id
_entity.type
_entity.pdbx_description
1 polymer ?
#
loop_
_entity_poly.entity_id
_entity_poly.type
_entity_poly.pdbx_seq_one_letter_code
_entity_poly.pdbx_strand_id
1 'polypeptide(L)'
;GMGWGSRNSTSNYVYNHIGSFGASAEGACRSILLSGVPWRFPKLRFAFLEGGVGWAANLFADVLGHWEKRNRNHIGHYDPAALDRGKLEALIGEYGPKAFRTRIDRLDEALALLSDPDEDRASIDEFARCPIEKPEDIAEIFTERFSFGCEADDPMNALAFARNLTPLGSRLRAIFSSDIGHWDVPDMSGVLPEAYELVERGLLDEKDFRDFVFTFPAQLWQQTNPAFFRGTAVESATAAL
;
A
#
# COMPACT_ATOMS: atom_id res chain seq x y z
N GLY A 1 -7.17 -1.54 14.41
CA GLY A 1 -6.14 -1.03 15.32
C GLY A 1 -5.92 -2.02 16.44
N MET A 2 -5.46 -1.56 17.60
CA MET A 2 -5.43 -2.37 18.82
C MET A 2 -6.76 -3.11 19.03
N GLY A 3 -6.69 -4.39 19.38
CA GLY A 3 -7.85 -5.27 19.49
C GLY A 3 -8.36 -5.86 18.17
N TRP A 4 -7.79 -5.49 17.02
CA TRP A 4 -8.17 -6.01 15.71
C TRP A 4 -7.28 -7.16 15.24
N GLY A 5 -7.90 -8.27 14.83
CA GLY A 5 -7.21 -9.43 14.26
C GLY A 5 -6.28 -10.06 15.28
N SER A 6 -5.01 -10.23 14.93
CA SER A 6 -4.01 -10.80 15.83
C SER A 6 -3.57 -9.86 16.95
N ARG A 7 -3.89 -8.57 16.93
CA ARG A 7 -3.39 -7.57 17.91
C ARG A 7 -4.25 -7.49 19.18
N ASN A 8 -4.43 -8.62 19.86
CA ASN A 8 -5.32 -8.72 21.03
C ASN A 8 -4.66 -9.50 22.20
N SER A 9 -3.39 -9.23 22.47
CA SER A 9 -2.73 -9.73 23.68
C SER A 9 -3.32 -9.07 24.92
N THR A 10 -3.70 -9.90 25.89
CA THR A 10 -4.24 -9.44 27.18
C THR A 10 -3.14 -8.98 28.14
N SER A 11 -1.86 -9.23 27.83
CA SER A 11 -0.74 -9.01 28.74
C SER A 11 0.40 -8.15 28.18
N ASN A 12 0.37 -7.80 26.89
CA ASN A 12 1.43 -7.02 26.26
C ASN A 12 0.85 -5.90 25.39
N TYR A 13 0.96 -4.66 25.89
CA TYR A 13 0.52 -3.47 25.17
C TYR A 13 1.29 -3.28 23.85
N VAL A 14 2.62 -3.42 23.87
CA VAL A 14 3.47 -3.18 22.69
C VAL A 14 3.12 -4.13 21.56
N TYR A 15 2.79 -5.39 21.88
CA TYR A 15 2.27 -6.35 20.90
C TYR A 15 0.98 -5.86 20.22
N ASN A 16 0.10 -5.19 20.95
CA ASN A 16 -1.13 -4.62 20.40
C ASN A 16 -0.86 -3.35 19.59
N HIS A 17 0.10 -2.54 20.04
CA HIS A 17 0.42 -1.22 19.48
C HIS A 17 1.20 -1.31 18.16
N ILE A 18 2.21 -2.18 18.06
CA ILE A 18 3.07 -2.30 16.88
C ILE A 18 2.23 -2.57 15.61
N GLY A 19 2.35 -1.66 14.65
CA GLY A 19 1.62 -1.71 13.37
C GLY A 19 0.10 -1.59 13.50
N SER A 20 -0.43 -1.16 14.65
CA SER A 20 -1.87 -0.98 14.89
C SER A 20 -2.49 -0.04 13.86
N PHE A 21 -1.91 1.15 13.71
CA PHE A 21 -2.44 2.16 12.81
C PHE A 21 -2.15 1.84 11.35
N GLY A 22 -0.92 1.45 11.01
CA GLY A 22 -0.56 1.00 9.66
C GLY A 22 -1.46 -0.11 9.12
N ALA A 23 -1.77 -1.15 9.90
CA ALA A 23 -2.70 -2.21 9.48
C ALA A 23 -4.16 -1.72 9.31
N SER A 24 -4.57 -0.73 10.12
CA SER A 24 -5.89 -0.08 10.01
C SER A 24 -6.00 0.77 8.75
N ALA A 25 -4.98 1.58 8.50
CA ALA A 25 -4.84 2.41 7.32
C ALA A 25 -4.76 1.57 6.04
N GLU A 26 -3.97 0.48 6.05
CA GLU A 26 -3.87 -0.46 4.93
C GLU A 26 -5.23 -1.03 4.55
N GLY A 27 -5.96 -1.60 5.52
CA GLY A 27 -7.28 -2.18 5.26
C GLY A 27 -8.29 -1.15 4.75
N ALA A 28 -8.27 0.08 5.28
CA ALA A 28 -9.11 1.17 4.82
C ALA A 28 -8.74 1.63 3.40
N CYS A 29 -7.45 1.86 3.14
CA CYS A 29 -6.92 2.28 1.84
C CYS A 29 -7.25 1.27 0.74
N ARG A 30 -7.00 -0.02 0.99
CA ARG A 30 -7.36 -1.12 0.08
C ARG A 30 -8.85 -1.13 -0.23
N SER A 31 -9.70 -0.96 0.80
CA SER A 31 -11.16 -0.94 0.63
C SER A 31 -11.63 0.27 -0.19
N ILE A 32 -11.07 1.46 0.08
CA ILE A 32 -11.33 2.70 -0.65
C ILE A 32 -10.98 2.52 -2.13
N LEU A 33 -9.78 1.99 -2.39
CA LEU A 33 -9.27 1.77 -3.74
C LEU A 33 -10.13 0.78 -4.52
N LEU A 34 -10.27 -0.46 -4.02
CA LEU A 34 -11.00 -1.53 -4.73
C LEU A 34 -12.50 -1.26 -4.85
N SER A 35 -13.05 -0.39 -4.01
CA SER A 35 -14.42 0.10 -4.16
C SER A 35 -14.57 1.23 -5.20
N GLY A 36 -13.51 1.54 -5.94
CA GLY A 36 -13.51 2.56 -7.00
C GLY A 36 -13.68 4.00 -6.49
N VAL A 37 -13.47 4.26 -5.19
CA VAL A 37 -13.73 5.58 -4.60
C VAL A 37 -12.87 6.68 -5.26
N PRO A 38 -11.57 6.49 -5.51
CA PRO A 38 -10.75 7.54 -6.12
C PRO A 38 -11.25 7.96 -7.52
N TRP A 39 -11.80 7.03 -8.30
CA TRP A 39 -12.36 7.35 -9.62
C TRP A 39 -13.74 7.98 -9.55
N ARG A 40 -14.59 7.60 -8.59
CA ARG A 40 -15.89 8.24 -8.35
C ARG A 40 -15.77 9.66 -7.81
N PHE A 41 -14.72 9.92 -7.02
CA PHE A 41 -14.47 11.22 -6.39
C PHE A 41 -13.05 11.72 -6.70
N PRO A 42 -12.74 12.09 -7.96
CA PRO A 42 -11.36 12.35 -8.40
C PRO A 42 -10.69 13.56 -7.75
N LYS A 43 -11.49 14.46 -7.16
CA LYS A 43 -11.00 15.64 -6.43
C LYS A 43 -10.78 15.37 -4.93
N LEU A 44 -11.27 14.25 -4.41
CA LEU A 44 -11.06 13.91 -3.00
C LEU A 44 -9.61 13.51 -2.77
N ARG A 45 -9.06 13.89 -1.62
CA ARG A 45 -7.71 13.55 -1.17
C ARG A 45 -7.81 12.78 0.14
N PHE A 46 -6.91 11.82 0.32
CA PHE A 46 -6.88 10.98 1.52
C PHE A 46 -5.51 11.10 2.18
N ALA A 47 -5.52 11.36 3.48
CA ALA A 47 -4.34 11.26 4.32
C ALA A 47 -4.56 10.12 5.32
N PHE A 48 -3.66 9.15 5.32
CA PHE A 48 -3.64 8.05 6.27
C PHE A 48 -2.58 8.37 7.31
N LEU A 49 -3.01 8.78 8.50
CA LEU A 49 -2.14 9.30 9.55
C LEU A 49 -1.74 8.20 10.52
N GLU A 50 -0.57 8.39 11.14
CA GLU A 50 0.07 7.51 12.12
C GLU A 50 0.29 6.09 11.57
N GLY A 51 1.51 5.71 11.19
CA GLY A 51 1.73 4.36 10.65
C GLY A 51 2.81 4.22 9.58
N GLY A 52 3.51 5.30 9.27
CA GLY A 52 4.57 5.32 8.28
C GLY A 52 4.11 5.01 6.85
N VAL A 53 5.07 4.99 5.93
CA VAL A 53 4.84 4.74 4.49
C VAL A 53 5.06 3.29 4.08
N GLY A 54 5.69 2.47 4.92
CA GLY A 54 6.10 1.11 4.57
C GLY A 54 4.95 0.21 4.13
N TRP A 55 3.82 0.24 4.84
CA TRP A 55 2.63 -0.53 4.45
C TRP A 55 2.03 -0.05 3.13
N ALA A 56 2.12 1.26 2.85
CA ALA A 56 1.58 1.86 1.64
C ALA A 56 2.41 1.50 0.41
N ALA A 57 3.74 1.48 0.54
CA ALA A 57 4.64 1.02 -0.50
C ALA A 57 4.39 -0.46 -0.84
N ASN A 58 4.22 -1.29 0.18
CA ASN A 58 3.87 -2.71 -0.02
C ASN A 58 2.50 -2.86 -0.69
N LEU A 59 1.46 -2.17 -0.19
CA LEU A 59 0.12 -2.22 -0.78
C LEU A 59 0.12 -1.74 -2.25
N PHE A 60 0.89 -0.70 -2.59
CA PHE A 60 1.00 -0.22 -3.96
C PHE A 60 1.59 -1.29 -4.89
N ALA A 61 2.69 -1.93 -4.48
CA ALA A 61 3.31 -3.02 -5.23
C ALA A 61 2.35 -4.22 -5.36
N ASP A 62 1.67 -4.58 -4.27
CA ASP A 62 0.71 -5.67 -4.25
C ASP A 62 -0.45 -5.41 -5.20
N VAL A 63 -1.10 -4.24 -5.13
CA VAL A 63 -2.22 -3.89 -6.00
C VAL A 63 -1.82 -3.96 -7.47
N LEU A 64 -0.66 -3.38 -7.83
CA LEU A 64 -0.19 -3.41 -9.21
C LEU A 64 0.07 -4.86 -9.66
N GLY A 65 0.82 -5.63 -8.87
CA GLY A 65 1.15 -7.01 -9.20
C GLY A 65 -0.09 -7.92 -9.24
N HIS A 66 -1.14 -7.63 -8.48
CA HIS A 66 -2.41 -8.35 -8.55
C HIS A 66 -3.22 -7.92 -9.77
N TRP A 67 -3.28 -6.63 -10.10
CA TRP A 67 -3.96 -6.14 -11.29
C TRP A 67 -3.35 -6.73 -12.57
N GLU A 68 -2.01 -6.80 -12.65
CA GLU A 68 -1.30 -7.42 -13.79
C GLU A 68 -1.69 -8.89 -14.01
N LYS A 69 -2.10 -9.60 -12.96
CA LYS A 69 -2.46 -11.03 -13.04
C LYS A 69 -3.96 -11.24 -13.14
N ARG A 70 -4.75 -10.43 -12.44
CA ARG A 70 -6.17 -10.70 -12.18
C ARG A 70 -7.13 -9.64 -12.75
N ASN A 71 -6.66 -8.69 -13.55
CA ASN A 71 -7.60 -7.86 -14.32
C ASN A 71 -8.46 -8.72 -15.26
N ARG A 72 -9.60 -8.18 -15.70
CA ARG A 72 -10.54 -8.79 -16.66
C ARG A 72 -9.93 -9.52 -17.85
N ASN A 73 -8.77 -9.08 -18.35
CA ASN A 73 -8.13 -9.68 -19.53
C ASN A 73 -7.19 -10.83 -19.16
N HIS A 74 -6.67 -10.87 -17.93
CA HIS A 74 -5.65 -11.85 -17.53
C HIS A 74 -6.18 -12.92 -16.59
N ILE A 75 -7.26 -12.65 -15.85
CA ILE A 75 -7.82 -13.58 -14.87
C ILE A 75 -8.16 -14.97 -15.46
N GLY A 76 -8.50 -15.03 -16.76
CA GLY A 76 -8.70 -16.29 -17.48
C GLY A 76 -7.47 -17.23 -17.52
N HIS A 77 -6.24 -16.74 -17.26
CA HIS A 77 -5.06 -17.61 -17.10
C HIS A 77 -5.16 -18.54 -15.89
N TYR A 78 -6.01 -18.20 -14.93
CA TYR A 78 -6.23 -18.97 -13.71
C TYR A 78 -7.50 -19.81 -13.76
N ASP A 79 -8.13 -19.95 -14.94
CA ASP A 79 -9.33 -20.76 -15.13
C ASP A 79 -9.04 -22.25 -14.91
N PRO A 80 -9.62 -22.90 -13.87
CA PRO A 80 -9.41 -24.33 -13.63
C PRO A 80 -9.86 -25.21 -14.80
N ALA A 81 -10.80 -24.75 -15.64
CA ALA A 81 -11.25 -25.47 -16.83
C ALA A 81 -10.22 -25.47 -17.96
N ALA A 82 -9.25 -24.54 -17.95
CA ALA A 82 -8.17 -24.49 -18.93
C ALA A 82 -7.00 -25.43 -18.59
N LEU A 83 -7.01 -26.06 -17.42
CA LEU A 83 -5.97 -27.01 -16.99
C LEU A 83 -6.07 -28.34 -17.76
N ASP A 84 -5.00 -28.74 -18.45
CA ASP A 84 -4.87 -30.07 -19.04
C ASP A 84 -4.67 -31.13 -17.94
N ARG A 85 -5.80 -31.68 -17.48
CA ARG A 85 -5.88 -32.70 -16.42
C ARG A 85 -5.07 -33.94 -16.77
N GLY A 86 -5.22 -34.45 -17.99
CA GLY A 86 -4.54 -35.66 -18.43
C GLY A 86 -3.02 -35.50 -18.45
N LYS A 87 -2.53 -34.34 -18.90
CA LYS A 87 -1.11 -34.03 -18.88
C LYS A 87 -0.58 -33.84 -17.45
N LEU A 88 -1.33 -33.21 -16.56
CA LEU A 88 -0.95 -33.07 -15.15
C LEU A 88 -0.82 -34.45 -14.48
N GLU A 89 -1.79 -35.34 -14.68
CA GLU A 89 -1.75 -36.70 -14.17
C GLU A 89 -0.56 -37.49 -14.72
N ALA A 90 -0.29 -37.39 -16.03
CA ALA A 90 0.86 -38.03 -16.66
C ALA A 90 2.18 -37.55 -16.04
N LEU A 91 2.35 -36.24 -15.84
CA LEU A 91 3.55 -35.66 -15.23
C LEU A 91 3.72 -36.09 -13.77
N ILE A 92 2.64 -36.16 -12.99
CA ILE A 92 2.70 -36.67 -11.61
C ILE A 92 3.07 -38.17 -11.62
N GLY A 93 2.55 -38.94 -12.57
CA GLY A 93 2.88 -40.36 -12.74
C GLY A 93 4.37 -40.59 -13.04
N GLU A 94 4.94 -39.76 -13.92
CA GLU A 94 6.34 -39.88 -14.38
C GLU A 94 7.33 -39.33 -13.35
N TYR A 95 7.08 -38.14 -12.80
CA TYR A 95 8.06 -37.40 -11.99
C TYR A 95 7.68 -37.27 -10.51
N GLY A 96 6.43 -37.58 -10.13
CA GLY A 96 5.92 -37.35 -8.79
C GLY A 96 6.53 -38.26 -7.71
N PRO A 97 6.71 -37.78 -6.47
CA PRO A 97 7.06 -38.63 -5.34
C PRO A 97 6.04 -39.75 -5.14
N LYS A 98 6.46 -40.89 -4.57
CA LYS A 98 5.58 -42.07 -4.37
C LYS A 98 4.27 -41.70 -3.65
N ALA A 99 4.35 -40.82 -2.64
CA ALA A 99 3.19 -40.38 -1.87
C ALA A 99 2.10 -39.71 -2.73
N PHE A 100 2.49 -38.92 -3.74
CA PHE A 100 1.56 -38.29 -4.67
C PHE A 100 1.00 -39.29 -5.69
N ARG A 101 1.87 -40.13 -6.29
CA ARG A 101 1.45 -41.15 -7.27
C ARG A 101 0.42 -42.13 -6.72
N THR A 102 0.56 -42.54 -5.45
CA THR A 102 -0.38 -43.46 -4.81
C THR A 102 -1.74 -42.84 -4.46
N ARG A 103 -1.91 -41.53 -4.66
CA ARG A 103 -3.10 -40.75 -4.31
C ARG A 103 -3.62 -39.92 -5.48
N ILE A 104 -3.23 -40.26 -6.71
CA ILE A 104 -3.60 -39.49 -7.90
C ILE A 104 -5.11 -39.46 -8.13
N ASP A 105 -5.81 -40.50 -7.67
CA ASP A 105 -7.28 -40.60 -7.62
C ASP A 105 -7.96 -39.51 -6.78
N ARG A 106 -7.20 -38.83 -5.91
CA ARG A 106 -7.67 -37.74 -5.05
C ARG A 106 -7.17 -36.36 -5.51
N LEU A 107 -6.69 -36.25 -6.75
CA LEU A 107 -6.17 -34.99 -7.29
C LEU A 107 -7.22 -33.86 -7.23
N ASP A 108 -8.49 -34.17 -7.48
CA ASP A 108 -9.57 -33.18 -7.39
C ASP A 108 -9.73 -32.59 -5.98
N GLU A 109 -9.66 -33.42 -4.95
CA GLU A 109 -9.71 -32.95 -3.55
C GLU A 109 -8.55 -32.01 -3.23
N ALA A 110 -7.35 -32.32 -3.75
CA ALA A 110 -6.17 -31.51 -3.53
C ALA A 110 -6.26 -30.15 -4.25
N LEU A 111 -6.82 -30.13 -5.46
CA LEU A 111 -6.98 -28.91 -6.25
C LEU A 111 -8.12 -28.02 -5.72
N ALA A 112 -9.18 -28.61 -5.16
CA ALA A 112 -10.31 -27.88 -4.59
C ALA A 112 -9.93 -27.03 -3.36
N LEU A 113 -8.84 -27.34 -2.65
CA LEU A 113 -8.39 -26.54 -1.50
C LEU A 113 -8.01 -25.10 -1.88
N LEU A 114 -7.56 -24.89 -3.12
CA LEU A 114 -7.01 -23.62 -3.60
C LEU A 114 -7.73 -23.10 -4.86
N SER A 115 -8.85 -23.71 -5.24
CA SER A 115 -9.68 -23.28 -6.36
C SER A 115 -11.15 -23.37 -6.00
N ASP A 116 -11.93 -22.39 -6.45
CA ASP A 116 -13.39 -22.46 -6.42
C ASP A 116 -13.87 -22.73 -7.85
N PRO A 117 -14.14 -24.01 -8.21
CA PRO A 117 -14.56 -24.35 -9.57
C PRO A 117 -15.96 -23.82 -9.92
N ASP A 118 -16.75 -23.44 -8.90
CA ASP A 118 -18.11 -22.92 -9.04
C ASP A 118 -18.17 -21.39 -8.88
N GLU A 119 -17.03 -20.70 -8.88
CA GLU A 119 -16.94 -19.24 -8.78
C GLU A 119 -17.80 -18.56 -9.87
N ASP A 120 -18.62 -17.59 -9.46
CA ASP A 120 -19.49 -16.85 -10.38
C ASP A 120 -18.62 -16.06 -11.38
N ARG A 121 -18.65 -16.49 -12.64
CA ARG A 121 -17.95 -15.88 -13.78
C ARG A 121 -18.26 -14.39 -13.95
N ALA A 122 -19.45 -13.94 -13.56
CA ALA A 122 -19.83 -12.54 -13.62
C ALA A 122 -19.13 -11.67 -12.55
N SER A 123 -18.57 -12.30 -11.51
CA SER A 123 -17.91 -11.64 -10.38
C SER A 123 -16.37 -11.73 -10.42
N ILE A 124 -15.82 -12.40 -11.44
CA ILE A 124 -14.38 -12.68 -11.57
C ILE A 124 -13.54 -11.41 -11.76
N ASP A 125 -14.06 -10.33 -12.36
CA ASP A 125 -13.31 -9.08 -12.48
C ASP A 125 -13.28 -8.35 -11.12
N GLU A 126 -12.28 -8.66 -10.29
CA GLU A 126 -12.17 -8.07 -8.95
C GLU A 126 -11.85 -6.57 -8.99
N PHE A 127 -11.46 -6.06 -10.15
CA PHE A 127 -11.21 -4.65 -10.41
C PHE A 127 -12.35 -3.95 -11.15
N ALA A 128 -13.53 -4.59 -11.31
CA ALA A 128 -14.64 -4.05 -12.12
C ALA A 128 -15.11 -2.64 -11.73
N ARG A 129 -14.87 -2.21 -10.49
CA ARG A 129 -15.19 -0.84 -9.99
C ARG A 129 -14.09 0.19 -10.24
N CYS A 130 -12.93 -0.25 -10.69
CA CYS A 130 -11.74 0.54 -10.93
C CYS A 130 -11.49 0.58 -12.45
N PRO A 131 -11.74 1.70 -13.13
CA PRO A 131 -11.47 1.83 -14.57
C PRO A 131 -9.97 2.00 -14.81
N ILE A 132 -9.20 0.94 -14.57
CA ILE A 132 -7.75 0.88 -14.75
C ILE A 132 -7.48 0.29 -16.13
N GLU A 133 -6.82 1.05 -16.98
CA GLU A 133 -6.41 0.62 -18.33
C GLU A 133 -4.91 0.28 -18.39
N LYS A 134 -4.11 0.92 -17.52
CA LYS A 134 -2.65 0.78 -17.48
C LYS A 134 -2.08 0.91 -16.06
N PRO A 135 -0.86 0.40 -15.78
CA PRO A 135 -0.19 0.52 -14.48
C PRO A 135 -0.16 1.93 -13.90
N GLU A 136 0.00 2.93 -14.77
CA GLU A 136 0.10 4.34 -14.38
C GLU A 136 -1.19 4.86 -13.73
N ASP A 137 -2.36 4.30 -14.05
CA ASP A 137 -3.62 4.73 -13.45
C ASP A 137 -3.66 4.38 -11.95
N ILE A 138 -3.03 3.28 -11.54
CA ILE A 138 -2.88 2.91 -10.13
C ILE A 138 -1.84 3.84 -9.48
N ALA A 139 -0.71 4.06 -10.16
CA ALA A 139 0.35 4.91 -9.66
C ALA A 139 -0.13 6.35 -9.40
N GLU A 140 -0.94 6.92 -10.29
CA GLU A 140 -1.54 8.25 -10.11
C GLU A 140 -2.32 8.33 -8.78
N ILE A 141 -3.11 7.31 -8.43
CA ILE A 141 -3.85 7.31 -7.16
C ILE A 141 -2.90 7.36 -5.96
N PHE A 142 -1.90 6.48 -5.92
CA PHE A 142 -0.96 6.39 -4.78
C PHE A 142 -0.03 7.60 -4.67
N THR A 143 0.33 8.21 -5.80
CA THR A 143 1.32 9.30 -5.86
C THR A 143 0.71 10.70 -5.85
N GLU A 144 -0.57 10.84 -6.18
CA GLU A 144 -1.22 12.16 -6.26
C GLU A 144 -2.42 12.32 -5.31
N ARG A 145 -3.15 11.25 -5.02
CA ARG A 145 -4.43 11.33 -4.28
C ARG A 145 -4.35 10.81 -2.85
N PHE A 146 -3.42 9.90 -2.60
CA PHE A 146 -3.12 9.39 -1.27
C PHE A 146 -1.88 10.07 -0.69
N SER A 147 -1.88 10.24 0.63
CA SER A 147 -0.78 10.77 1.43
C SER A 147 -0.66 9.96 2.71
N PHE A 148 0.57 9.78 3.19
CA PHE A 148 0.90 8.82 4.24
C PHE A 148 1.64 9.54 5.35
N GLY A 149 1.01 9.62 6.52
CA GLY A 149 1.56 10.26 7.70
C GLY A 149 2.71 9.44 8.25
N CYS A 150 3.81 10.13 8.51
CA CYS A 150 5.10 9.55 8.81
C CYS A 150 5.73 10.31 9.98
N GLU A 151 6.06 9.57 11.02
CA GLU A 151 6.71 10.02 12.23
C GLU A 151 8.18 10.40 11.95
N ALA A 152 8.75 11.26 12.79
CA ALA A 152 10.07 11.84 12.55
C ALA A 152 11.21 10.81 12.58
N ASP A 153 11.16 9.89 13.54
CA ASP A 153 12.22 8.93 13.84
C ASP A 153 12.15 7.64 13.00
N ASP A 154 11.16 7.50 12.11
CA ASP A 154 10.98 6.29 11.30
C ASP A 154 11.97 6.26 10.11
N PRO A 155 12.98 5.36 10.12
CA PRO A 155 13.89 5.21 8.99
C PRO A 155 13.19 4.72 7.70
N MET A 156 12.03 4.08 7.82
CA MET A 156 11.27 3.54 6.69
C MET A 156 10.62 4.63 5.83
N ASN A 157 10.60 5.89 6.29
CA ASN A 157 10.23 7.05 5.50
C ASN A 157 11.01 7.13 4.18
N ALA A 158 12.25 6.64 4.16
CA ALA A 158 13.08 6.55 2.97
C ALA A 158 12.44 5.74 1.82
N LEU A 159 11.57 4.77 2.12
CA LEU A 159 10.88 3.98 1.10
C LEU A 159 9.97 4.82 0.19
N ALA A 160 9.46 5.96 0.67
CA ALA A 160 8.66 6.86 -0.16
C ALA A 160 9.46 7.46 -1.32
N PHE A 161 10.79 7.52 -1.19
CA PHE A 161 11.70 8.18 -2.12
C PHE A 161 12.60 7.19 -2.87
N ALA A 162 12.63 5.91 -2.45
CA ALA A 162 13.41 4.83 -3.05
C ALA A 162 12.85 4.37 -4.41
N ARG A 163 13.10 5.17 -5.47
CA ARG A 163 12.64 4.93 -6.86
C ARG A 163 13.05 3.57 -7.46
N ASN A 164 14.07 2.93 -6.90
CA ASN A 164 14.50 1.60 -7.32
C ASN A 164 13.64 0.47 -6.72
N LEU A 165 12.84 0.75 -5.69
CA LEU A 165 11.99 -0.20 -4.99
C LEU A 165 10.50 0.05 -5.22
N THR A 166 10.11 1.29 -5.46
CA THR A 166 8.71 1.65 -5.69
C THR A 166 8.28 1.33 -7.14
N PRO A 167 7.04 0.84 -7.34
CA PRO A 167 6.52 0.56 -8.68
C PRO A 167 6.63 1.77 -9.62
N LEU A 168 7.04 1.51 -10.87
CA LEU A 168 7.23 2.52 -11.92
C LEU A 168 8.21 3.66 -11.56
N GLY A 169 9.09 3.46 -10.56
CA GLY A 169 10.01 4.52 -10.11
C GLY A 169 9.33 5.70 -9.42
N SER A 170 8.14 5.45 -8.88
CA SER A 170 7.26 6.45 -8.28
C SER A 170 7.79 7.00 -6.96
N ARG A 171 7.34 8.20 -6.58
CA ARG A 171 7.54 8.74 -5.22
C ARG A 171 6.20 8.78 -4.51
N LEU A 172 6.13 8.23 -3.30
CA LEU A 172 4.94 8.30 -2.48
C LEU A 172 4.93 9.61 -1.68
N ARG A 173 3.73 10.12 -1.40
CA ARG A 173 3.55 11.35 -0.63
C ARG A 173 3.62 11.04 0.86
N ALA A 174 4.80 10.69 1.34
CA ALA A 174 5.09 10.70 2.77
C ALA A 174 4.98 12.14 3.27
N ILE A 175 4.12 12.37 4.25
CA ILE A 175 3.94 13.67 4.88
C ILE A 175 4.45 13.57 6.31
N PHE A 176 5.37 14.46 6.65
CA PHE A 176 5.87 14.58 8.01
C PHE A 176 4.74 14.89 8.99
N SER A 177 4.69 14.13 10.08
CA SER A 177 3.85 14.37 11.24
C SER A 177 4.71 14.25 12.48
N SER A 178 4.56 15.18 13.41
CA SER A 178 5.40 15.25 14.60
C SER A 178 4.92 14.40 15.77
N ASP A 179 3.67 13.93 15.73
CA ASP A 179 2.95 13.23 16.83
C ASP A 179 3.32 13.73 18.25
N ILE A 180 3.37 15.06 18.40
CA ILE A 180 3.91 15.69 19.61
C ILE A 180 3.01 15.35 20.80
N GLY A 181 3.64 14.89 21.88
CA GLY A 181 2.95 14.42 23.08
C GLY A 181 2.75 12.91 23.11
N HIS A 182 3.21 12.20 22.07
CA HIS A 182 3.28 10.75 22.01
C HIS A 182 4.72 10.24 22.30
N TRP A 183 4.97 8.94 22.12
CA TRP A 183 6.20 8.28 22.64
C TRP A 183 7.46 8.51 21.80
N ASP A 184 7.25 8.73 20.52
CA ASP A 184 8.24 8.97 19.47
C ASP A 184 8.87 10.37 19.59
N VAL A 185 8.20 11.34 20.22
CA VAL A 185 8.76 12.67 20.50
C VAL A 185 8.78 12.97 22.01
N PRO A 186 9.82 12.51 22.74
CA PRO A 186 10.00 12.85 24.15
C PRO A 186 10.46 14.30 24.36
N ASP A 187 11.09 14.90 23.35
CA ASP A 187 11.58 16.29 23.36
C ASP A 187 11.11 17.03 22.09
N MET A 188 10.30 18.07 22.26
CA MET A 188 9.78 18.88 21.15
C MET A 188 10.88 19.59 20.34
N SER A 189 12.08 19.75 20.92
CA SER A 189 13.23 20.29 20.17
C SER A 189 13.88 19.26 19.24
N GLY A 190 13.59 17.96 19.42
CA GLY A 190 14.13 16.85 18.66
C GLY A 190 13.40 16.52 17.35
N VAL A 191 12.16 16.99 17.17
CA VAL A 191 11.29 16.53 16.06
C VAL A 191 11.92 16.70 14.66
N LEU A 192 12.40 17.91 14.34
CA LEU A 192 13.04 18.15 13.04
C LEU A 192 14.45 17.58 12.98
N PRO A 193 15.29 17.69 14.03
CA PRO A 193 16.59 17.00 14.06
C PRO A 193 16.49 15.50 13.79
N GLU A 194 15.57 14.78 14.42
CA GLU A 194 15.38 13.33 14.24
C GLU A 194 14.97 13.00 12.80
N ALA A 195 14.03 13.75 12.23
CA ALA A 195 13.68 13.59 10.82
C ALA A 195 14.87 13.86 9.87
N TYR A 196 15.74 14.81 10.22
CA TYR A 196 16.92 15.15 9.42
C TYR A 196 17.99 14.06 9.44
N GLU A 197 17.96 13.13 10.41
CA GLU A 197 18.89 12.00 10.45
C GLU A 197 18.77 11.10 9.19
N LEU A 198 17.61 11.10 8.52
CA LEU A 198 17.45 10.45 7.21
C LEU A 198 18.42 11.01 6.15
N VAL A 199 18.69 12.32 6.21
CA VAL A 199 19.67 12.98 5.33
C VAL A 199 21.08 12.68 5.79
N GLU A 200 21.36 12.78 7.10
CA GLU A 200 22.69 12.50 7.65
C GLU A 200 23.17 11.07 7.39
N ARG A 201 22.23 10.12 7.41
CA ARG A 201 22.47 8.70 7.09
C ARG A 201 22.52 8.41 5.59
N GLY A 202 22.29 9.42 4.73
CA GLY A 202 22.31 9.29 3.27
C GLY A 202 21.13 8.51 2.70
N LEU A 203 20.01 8.42 3.43
CA LEU A 203 18.79 7.76 2.97
C LEU A 203 17.91 8.68 2.12
N LEU A 204 17.94 9.99 2.41
CA LEU A 204 17.32 11.05 1.62
C LEU A 204 18.37 12.09 1.21
N ASP A 205 18.14 12.76 0.08
CA ASP A 205 18.82 14.02 -0.21
C ASP A 205 18.03 15.23 0.36
N GLU A 206 18.62 16.43 0.33
CA GLU A 206 17.97 17.64 0.85
C GLU A 206 16.65 17.98 0.13
N LYS A 207 16.52 17.59 -1.15
CA LYS A 207 15.31 17.82 -1.93
C LYS A 207 14.20 16.88 -1.49
N ASP A 208 14.52 15.61 -1.28
CA ASP A 208 13.60 14.61 -0.74
C ASP A 208 13.16 14.99 0.67
N PHE A 209 14.09 15.43 1.52
CA PHE A 209 13.77 15.94 2.85
C PHE A 209 12.84 17.16 2.80
N ARG A 210 13.12 18.15 1.94
CA ARG A 210 12.22 19.29 1.72
C ARG A 210 10.84 18.83 1.27
N ASP A 211 10.77 17.84 0.39
CA ASP A 211 9.50 17.31 -0.09
C ASP A 211 8.71 16.62 1.04
N PHE A 212 9.41 15.87 1.90
CA PHE A 212 8.86 15.20 3.07
C PHE A 212 8.29 16.16 4.13
N VAL A 213 9.07 17.17 4.54
CA VAL A 213 8.71 18.05 5.68
C VAL A 213 7.93 19.30 5.28
N PHE A 214 7.92 19.68 3.99
CA PHE A 214 7.28 20.92 3.54
C PHE A 214 6.42 20.74 2.29
N THR A 215 6.98 20.29 1.16
CA THR A 215 6.25 20.28 -0.12
C THR A 215 5.00 19.43 -0.06
N PHE A 216 5.11 18.15 0.33
CA PHE A 216 3.97 17.23 0.34
C PHE A 216 2.92 17.61 1.40
N PRO A 217 3.29 17.98 2.65
CA PRO A 217 2.32 18.52 3.61
C PRO A 217 1.58 19.76 3.11
N ALA A 218 2.27 20.73 2.50
CA ALA A 218 1.63 21.94 1.97
C ALA A 218 0.66 21.61 0.80
N GLN A 219 1.11 20.75 -0.12
CA GLN A 219 0.29 20.37 -1.27
C GLN A 219 -0.97 19.59 -0.88
N LEU A 220 -0.94 18.79 0.20
CA LEU A 220 -2.15 18.09 0.70
C LEU A 220 -3.31 19.08 0.90
N TRP A 221 -3.03 20.20 1.56
CA TRP A 221 -4.02 21.25 1.82
C TRP A 221 -4.34 22.06 0.57
N GLN A 222 -3.33 22.45 -0.22
CA GLN A 222 -3.52 23.27 -1.42
C GLN A 222 -4.31 22.56 -2.53
N GLN A 223 -4.19 21.24 -2.65
CA GLN A 223 -4.96 20.46 -3.63
C GLN A 223 -6.46 20.49 -3.36
N THR A 224 -6.86 20.69 -2.11
CA THR A 224 -8.28 20.85 -1.73
C THR A 224 -8.69 22.32 -1.77
N ASN A 225 -7.82 23.22 -1.31
CA ASN A 225 -8.05 24.66 -1.31
C ASN A 225 -6.74 25.41 -1.66
N PRO A 226 -6.59 25.92 -2.89
CA PRO A 226 -5.38 26.64 -3.29
C PRO A 226 -5.07 27.88 -2.45
N ALA A 227 -6.07 28.47 -1.79
CA ALA A 227 -5.92 29.63 -0.92
C ALA A 227 -5.71 29.28 0.56
N PHE A 228 -5.50 27.99 0.90
CA PHE A 228 -5.45 27.51 2.29
C PHE A 228 -4.47 28.31 3.18
N PHE A 229 -3.30 28.67 2.63
CA PHE A 229 -2.26 29.38 3.37
C PHE A 229 -2.30 30.90 3.21
N ARG A 230 -3.34 31.48 2.60
CA ARG A 230 -3.45 32.93 2.42
C ARG A 230 -3.49 33.65 3.78
N GLY A 231 -2.68 34.69 3.95
CA GLY A 231 -2.54 35.46 5.18
C GLY A 231 -1.73 34.77 6.28
N THR A 232 -1.11 33.62 5.99
CA THR A 232 -0.23 32.92 6.95
C THR A 232 1.22 33.32 6.77
N ALA A 233 2.05 33.08 7.79
CA ALA A 233 3.50 33.33 7.71
C ALA A 233 4.22 32.51 6.61
N VAL A 234 3.58 31.46 6.09
CA VAL A 234 4.12 30.58 5.04
C VAL A 234 3.46 30.80 3.68
N GLU A 235 2.62 31.83 3.51
CA GLU A 235 1.92 32.11 2.25
C GLU A 235 2.90 32.19 1.07
N SER A 236 3.92 33.04 1.17
CA SER A 236 4.90 33.22 0.08
C SER A 236 5.66 31.94 -0.26
N ALA A 237 6.00 31.13 0.75
CA ALA A 237 6.74 29.89 0.56
C ALA A 237 5.87 28.80 -0.08
N THR A 238 4.60 28.70 0.31
CA THR A 238 3.65 27.74 -0.24
C THR A 238 3.13 28.16 -1.62
N ALA A 239 3.05 29.46 -1.92
CA ALA A 239 2.71 29.98 -3.24
C ALA A 239 3.82 29.75 -4.29
N ALA A 240 5.04 29.42 -3.87
CA ALA A 240 6.18 29.12 -4.74
C ALA A 240 6.35 27.62 -5.05
N LEU A 241 5.45 26.75 -4.55
CA LEU A 241 5.41 25.31 -4.86
C LEU A 241 4.69 25.05 -6.20
#